data_AF-A0A9Q8ZB16-F1
#
_entry.id   AF-A0A9Q8ZB16-F1
#
_cell.length_a   1.000
_cell.length_b   1.000
_cell.length_c   1.000
_cell.angle_alpha   90.00
_cell.angle_beta   90.00
_cell.angle_gamma   90.00
#
_symmetry.space_group_name_H-M   'P 1'
#
loop_
_entity.id
_entity.type
_entity.pdbx_description
1 polymer ?
#
loop_
_entity_poly.entity_id
_entity_poly.type
_entity_poly.pdbx_seq_one_letter_code
_entity_poly.pdbx_strand_id
1 'polypeptide(L)'
;MADGLNDARAMRVAEIMTDFRNLQHYLVQLRATPTAEEYYLDGYSLLRQCTSEAQAILQTPFASSTASGTGDPEYEKRQLKAIIVDAAVRRFQCQRAYLRANAGLRWMNTRQSILRGQKPNASHFAALQQADATLRNELMAMTDAYVDNTLRAADAAQGKWLNEDPSLAQIQQILLSRR
;
A
#
# COMPACT_ATOMS: atom_id res chain seq x y z
N MET A 1 -28.21 21.72 1.69
CA MET A 1 -27.43 22.82 1.09
C MET A 1 -25.98 22.45 1.24
N ALA A 2 -25.20 22.53 0.15
CA ALA A 2 -23.80 22.15 0.19
C ALA A 2 -23.08 22.97 1.27
N ASP A 3 -22.27 22.28 2.07
CA ASP A 3 -21.64 22.81 3.28
C ASP A 3 -20.42 23.69 3.01
N GLY A 4 -20.19 24.08 1.75
CA GLY A 4 -19.04 24.89 1.33
C GLY A 4 -17.69 24.16 1.37
N LEU A 5 -17.67 22.84 1.62
CA LEU A 5 -16.41 22.08 1.78
C LEU A 5 -16.01 21.29 0.51
N ASN A 6 -16.66 21.50 -0.63
CA ASN A 6 -16.35 20.77 -1.86
C ASN A 6 -14.92 21.02 -2.35
N ASP A 7 -14.40 22.24 -2.22
CA ASP A 7 -13.00 22.55 -2.56
C ASP A 7 -12.01 21.77 -1.68
N ALA A 8 -12.28 21.69 -0.36
CA ALA A 8 -11.47 20.91 0.57
C ALA A 8 -11.50 19.41 0.23
N ARG A 9 -12.68 18.88 -0.16
CA ARG A 9 -12.83 17.50 -0.63
C ARG A 9 -12.08 17.24 -1.92
N ALA A 10 -12.18 18.13 -2.90
CA ALA A 10 -11.47 18.01 -4.18
C ALA A 10 -9.95 18.02 -3.96
N MET A 11 -9.45 18.91 -3.10
CA MET A 11 -8.06 18.94 -2.68
C MET A 11 -7.65 17.61 -2.02
N ARG A 12 -8.46 17.09 -1.10
CA ARG A 12 -8.18 15.83 -0.42
C ARG A 12 -8.12 14.63 -1.37
N VAL A 13 -9.02 14.58 -2.37
CA VAL A 13 -8.95 13.59 -3.44
C VAL A 13 -7.61 13.68 -4.17
N ALA A 14 -7.18 14.88 -4.57
CA ALA A 14 -5.92 15.06 -5.28
C ALA A 14 -4.69 14.60 -4.46
N GLU A 15 -4.68 14.89 -3.16
CA GLU A 15 -3.63 14.44 -2.24
C GLU A 15 -3.55 12.91 -2.16
N ILE A 16 -4.69 12.24 -1.89
CA ILE A 16 -4.75 10.77 -1.77
C ILE A 16 -4.32 10.11 -3.09
N MET A 17 -4.80 10.63 -4.22
CA MET A 17 -4.48 10.10 -5.55
C MET A 17 -3.01 10.31 -5.93
N THR A 18 -2.40 11.42 -5.49
CA THR A 18 -0.96 11.67 -5.67
C THR A 18 -0.13 10.65 -4.89
N ASP A 19 -0.46 10.43 -3.62
CA ASP A 19 0.23 9.44 -2.79
C ASP A 19 0.06 8.02 -3.33
N PHE A 20 -1.16 7.65 -3.75
CA PHE A 20 -1.44 6.38 -4.40
C PHE A 20 -0.58 6.19 -5.67
N ARG A 21 -0.50 7.21 -6.53
CA ARG A 21 0.32 7.17 -7.75
C ARG A 21 1.81 6.99 -7.41
N ASN A 22 2.32 7.68 -6.39
CA ASN A 22 3.71 7.58 -5.97
C ASN A 22 4.04 6.16 -5.46
N LEU A 23 3.15 5.56 -4.66
CA LEU A 23 3.29 4.18 -4.19
C LEU A 23 3.27 3.17 -5.35
N GLN A 24 2.38 3.37 -6.32
CA GLN A 24 2.31 2.55 -7.52
C GLN A 24 3.59 2.61 -8.35
N HIS A 25 4.13 3.82 -8.57
CA HIS A 25 5.41 4.00 -9.26
C HIS A 25 6.54 3.24 -8.57
N TYR A 26 6.63 3.32 -7.25
CA TYR A 26 7.62 2.56 -6.49
C TYR A 26 7.46 1.05 -6.67
N LEU A 27 6.24 0.53 -6.50
CA LEU A 27 5.94 -0.90 -6.55
C LEU A 27 6.20 -1.51 -7.94
N VAL A 28 5.97 -0.75 -9.01
CA VAL A 28 6.27 -1.16 -10.39
C VAL A 28 7.76 -1.14 -10.70
N GLN A 29 8.53 -0.26 -10.05
CA GLN A 29 9.97 -0.17 -10.24
C GLN A 29 10.76 -1.24 -9.47
N LEU A 30 10.11 -2.04 -8.61
CA LEU A 30 10.75 -3.15 -7.91
C LEU A 30 11.38 -4.12 -8.91
N ARG A 31 12.71 -4.27 -8.84
CA ARG A 31 13.49 -5.23 -9.62
C ARG A 31 14.14 -6.23 -8.67
N ALA A 32 13.56 -7.41 -8.56
CA ALA A 32 14.21 -8.56 -7.94
C ALA A 32 14.53 -9.59 -9.03
N THR A 33 15.79 -10.01 -9.13
CA THR A 33 16.28 -10.97 -10.12
C THR A 33 16.79 -12.23 -9.43
N PRO A 34 15.91 -13.04 -8.81
CA PRO A 34 16.33 -14.27 -8.17
C PRO A 34 16.86 -15.27 -9.20
N THR A 35 17.82 -16.10 -8.78
CA THR A 35 18.18 -17.30 -9.53
C THR A 35 17.05 -18.34 -9.47
N ALA A 36 17.11 -19.38 -10.30
CA ALA A 36 16.10 -20.45 -10.28
C ALA A 36 16.01 -21.15 -8.92
N GLU A 37 17.15 -21.34 -8.24
CA GLU A 37 17.23 -21.93 -6.90
C GLU A 37 16.59 -21.04 -5.82
N GLU A 38 16.62 -19.72 -6.03
CA GLU A 38 16.13 -18.74 -5.07
C GLU A 38 14.68 -18.30 -5.31
N TYR A 39 14.11 -18.67 -6.47
CA TYR A 39 12.81 -18.17 -6.91
C TYR A 39 11.72 -18.33 -5.85
N TYR A 40 11.71 -19.46 -5.14
CA TYR A 40 10.68 -19.80 -4.15
C TYR A 40 10.98 -19.32 -2.72
N LEU A 41 12.12 -18.67 -2.48
CA LEU A 41 12.42 -18.15 -1.15
C LEU A 41 11.41 -17.07 -0.73
N ASP A 42 11.07 -17.06 0.56
CA ASP A 42 10.01 -16.24 1.16
C ASP A 42 10.08 -14.77 0.71
N GLY A 43 11.27 -14.14 0.78
CA GLY A 43 11.42 -12.73 0.41
C GLY A 43 11.24 -12.45 -1.08
N TYR A 44 11.68 -13.35 -1.97
CA TYR A 44 11.47 -13.17 -3.41
C TYR A 44 10.02 -13.42 -3.82
N SER A 45 9.39 -14.42 -3.22
CA SER A 45 7.95 -14.68 -3.38
C SER A 45 7.11 -13.50 -2.89
N LEU A 46 7.48 -12.92 -1.74
CA LEU A 46 6.85 -11.72 -1.19
C LEU A 46 6.94 -10.52 -2.13
N LEU A 47 8.13 -10.23 -2.66
CA LEU A 47 8.34 -9.09 -3.57
C LEU A 47 7.46 -9.20 -4.81
N ARG A 48 7.40 -10.39 -5.42
CA ARG A 48 6.50 -10.65 -6.56
C ARG A 48 5.03 -10.50 -6.18
N GLN A 49 4.64 -11.00 -5.00
CA GLN A 49 3.27 -10.82 -4.49
C GLN A 49 2.92 -9.34 -4.34
N CYS A 50 3.83 -8.51 -3.84
CA CYS A 50 3.60 -7.06 -3.67
C CYS A 50 3.40 -6.37 -5.02
N THR A 51 4.21 -6.69 -6.04
CA THR A 51 4.01 -6.16 -7.39
C THR A 51 2.69 -6.64 -8.01
N SER A 52 2.32 -7.91 -7.82
CA SER A 52 1.03 -8.43 -8.29
C SER A 52 -0.16 -7.78 -7.57
N GLU A 53 -0.07 -7.55 -6.26
CA GLU A 53 -1.10 -6.85 -5.47
C GLU A 53 -1.25 -5.41 -5.98
N ALA A 54 -0.14 -4.71 -6.23
CA ALA A 54 -0.15 -3.35 -6.79
C ALA A 54 -0.88 -3.28 -8.15
N GLN A 55 -0.60 -4.23 -9.05
CA GLN A 55 -1.25 -4.33 -10.35
C GLN A 55 -2.75 -4.63 -10.22
N ALA A 56 -3.14 -5.54 -9.33
CA ALA A 56 -4.55 -5.87 -9.10
C ALA A 56 -5.34 -4.64 -8.58
N ILE A 57 -4.73 -3.83 -7.70
CA ILE A 57 -5.35 -2.59 -7.22
C ILE A 57 -5.57 -1.59 -8.36
N LEU A 58 -4.64 -1.47 -9.31
CA LEU A 58 -4.82 -0.60 -10.49
C LEU A 58 -5.95 -1.08 -11.40
N GLN A 59 -6.09 -2.40 -11.58
CA GLN A 59 -7.11 -2.99 -12.44
C GLN A 59 -8.51 -2.95 -11.83
N THR A 60 -8.62 -2.72 -10.52
CA THR A 60 -9.92 -2.63 -9.83
C THR A 60 -10.67 -1.38 -10.30
N PRO A 61 -11.90 -1.47 -10.83
CA PRO A 61 -12.71 -0.31 -11.22
C PRO A 61 -13.02 0.61 -10.04
N PHE A 62 -13.15 1.92 -10.27
CA PHE A 62 -13.62 2.85 -9.23
C PHE A 62 -15.06 2.50 -8.85
N ALA A 63 -15.34 2.38 -7.56
CA ALA A 63 -16.69 2.07 -7.07
C ALA A 63 -17.69 3.21 -7.32
N SER A 64 -17.21 4.42 -7.66
CA SER A 64 -18.04 5.59 -7.97
C SER A 64 -18.50 5.58 -9.43
N SER A 65 -19.41 4.68 -9.79
CA SER A 65 -20.20 4.78 -11.03
C SER A 65 -21.47 5.59 -10.75
N THR A 66 -21.35 6.89 -10.48
CA THR A 66 -22.51 7.77 -10.32
C THR A 66 -22.67 8.64 -11.56
N ALA A 67 -23.86 8.58 -12.19
CA ALA A 67 -24.19 9.34 -13.38
C ALA A 67 -24.10 10.86 -13.13
N SER A 68 -23.44 11.59 -14.02
CA SER A 68 -23.14 13.03 -13.91
C SER A 68 -24.38 13.89 -13.67
N GLY A 69 -24.58 14.34 -12.43
CA GLY A 69 -25.52 15.41 -12.07
C GLY A 69 -24.80 16.75 -12.09
N THR A 70 -24.53 17.28 -13.28
CA THR A 70 -23.78 18.53 -13.45
C THR A 70 -24.52 19.70 -12.80
N GLY A 71 -23.85 20.40 -11.87
CA GLY A 71 -24.31 21.66 -11.28
C GLY A 71 -25.05 21.58 -9.94
N ASP A 72 -25.33 20.39 -9.41
CA ASP A 72 -25.88 20.23 -8.05
C ASP A 72 -24.74 20.06 -7.03
N PRO A 73 -24.50 21.03 -6.14
CA PRO A 73 -23.39 20.96 -5.19
C PRO A 73 -23.58 19.89 -4.10
N GLU A 74 -24.81 19.41 -3.86
CA GLU A 74 -25.06 18.25 -2.98
C GLU A 74 -24.76 16.92 -3.66
N TYR A 75 -24.99 16.85 -4.98
CA TYR A 75 -24.56 15.73 -5.79
C TYR A 75 -23.03 15.65 -5.81
N GLU A 76 -22.36 16.77 -6.09
CA GLU A 76 -20.90 16.87 -6.10
C GLU A 76 -20.30 16.47 -4.74
N LYS A 77 -20.87 16.95 -3.63
CA LYS A 77 -20.47 16.54 -2.28
C LYS A 77 -20.51 15.02 -2.11
N ARG A 78 -21.61 14.38 -2.50
CA ARG A 78 -21.78 12.91 -2.41
C ARG A 78 -20.76 12.17 -3.27
N GLN A 79 -20.53 12.66 -4.49
CA GLN A 79 -19.55 12.10 -5.40
C GLN A 79 -18.12 12.19 -4.84
N LEU A 80 -17.70 13.37 -4.37
CA LEU A 80 -16.38 13.58 -3.79
C LEU A 80 -16.15 12.70 -2.56
N LYS A 81 -17.14 12.56 -1.66
CA LYS A 81 -17.06 11.63 -0.53
C LYS A 81 -16.84 10.19 -0.97
N ALA A 82 -17.58 9.72 -1.97
CA ALA A 82 -17.41 8.36 -2.51
C ALA A 82 -16.00 8.16 -3.11
N ILE A 83 -15.47 9.17 -3.80
CA ILE A 83 -14.11 9.14 -4.37
C ILE A 83 -13.05 9.12 -3.26
N ILE A 84 -13.19 9.94 -2.20
CA ILE A 84 -12.27 9.94 -1.05
C ILE A 84 -12.19 8.54 -0.45
N VAL A 85 -13.35 7.89 -0.23
CA VAL A 85 -13.39 6.54 0.34
C VAL A 85 -12.70 5.52 -0.57
N ASP A 86 -13.02 5.48 -1.87
CA ASP A 86 -12.40 4.52 -2.79
C ASP A 86 -10.88 4.75 -2.93
N ALA A 87 -10.47 6.02 -3.08
CA ALA A 87 -9.06 6.40 -3.18
C ALA A 87 -8.29 6.05 -1.90
N ALA A 88 -8.86 6.27 -0.71
CA ALA A 88 -8.25 5.93 0.56
C ALA A 88 -8.05 4.42 0.72
N VAL A 89 -9.03 3.60 0.32
CA VAL A 89 -8.91 2.14 0.32
C VAL A 89 -7.76 1.68 -0.57
N ARG A 90 -7.65 2.22 -1.80
CA ARG A 90 -6.55 1.88 -2.72
C ARG A 90 -5.19 2.31 -2.19
N ARG A 91 -5.10 3.52 -1.64
CA ARG A 91 -3.87 4.05 -1.00
C ARG A 91 -3.46 3.16 0.17
N PHE A 92 -4.40 2.75 1.01
CA PHE A 92 -4.15 1.83 2.12
C PHE A 92 -3.57 0.49 1.65
N GLN A 93 -4.20 -0.16 0.66
CA GLN A 93 -3.69 -1.42 0.11
C GLN A 93 -2.30 -1.26 -0.50
N CYS A 94 -2.04 -0.17 -1.24
CA CYS A 94 -0.73 0.10 -1.82
C CYS A 94 0.32 0.40 -0.75
N GLN A 95 -0.03 1.15 0.30
CA GLN A 95 0.89 1.42 1.40
C GLN A 95 1.28 0.13 2.10
N ARG A 96 0.33 -0.78 2.32
CA ARG A 96 0.61 -2.09 2.89
C ARG A 96 1.55 -2.91 2.00
N ALA A 97 1.27 -2.98 0.69
CA ALA A 97 2.16 -3.64 -0.27
C ALA A 97 3.56 -2.99 -0.31
N TYR A 98 3.63 -1.66 -0.22
CA TYR A 98 4.88 -0.90 -0.19
C TYR A 98 5.73 -1.22 1.05
N LEU A 99 5.12 -1.26 2.24
CA LEU A 99 5.81 -1.59 3.48
C LEU A 99 6.34 -3.04 3.45
N ARG A 100 5.50 -3.98 2.97
CA ARG A 100 5.90 -5.39 2.78
C ARG A 100 7.04 -5.53 1.76
N ALA A 101 6.97 -4.80 0.65
CA ALA A 101 8.04 -4.78 -0.35
C ALA A 101 9.36 -4.26 0.22
N ASN A 102 9.33 -3.21 1.05
CA ASN A 102 10.53 -2.71 1.72
C ASN A 102 11.15 -3.73 2.68
N ALA A 103 10.35 -4.49 3.42
CA ALA A 103 10.84 -5.60 4.23
C ALA A 103 11.51 -6.68 3.35
N GLY A 104 10.87 -7.04 2.22
CA GLY A 104 11.44 -7.97 1.23
C GLY A 104 12.77 -7.49 0.63
N LEU A 105 12.89 -6.19 0.32
CA LEU A 105 14.14 -5.61 -0.18
C LEU A 105 15.24 -5.62 0.88
N ARG A 106 14.93 -5.29 2.14
CA ARG A 106 15.89 -5.39 3.26
C ARG A 106 16.38 -6.82 3.43
N TRP A 107 15.46 -7.80 3.38
CA TRP A 107 15.81 -9.21 3.43
C TRP A 107 16.73 -9.61 2.26
N MET A 108 16.40 -9.20 1.03
CA MET A 108 17.20 -9.48 -0.18
C MET A 108 18.61 -8.90 -0.06
N ASN A 109 18.73 -7.65 0.38
CA ASN A 109 20.01 -6.98 0.59
C ASN A 109 20.84 -7.64 1.69
N THR A 110 20.19 -8.02 2.80
CA THR A 110 20.83 -8.76 3.90
C THR A 110 21.37 -10.10 3.41
N ARG A 111 20.57 -10.85 2.67
CA ARG A 111 20.96 -12.12 2.06
C ARG A 111 22.17 -11.95 1.13
N GLN A 112 22.14 -10.96 0.25
CA GLN A 112 23.24 -10.67 -0.66
C GLN A 112 24.53 -10.33 0.10
N SER A 113 24.43 -9.59 1.20
CA SER A 113 25.56 -9.25 2.06
C SER A 113 26.13 -10.45 2.82
N ILE A 114 25.29 -11.42 3.20
CA ILE A 114 25.72 -12.67 3.84
C ILE A 114 26.46 -13.54 2.84
N LEU A 115 25.88 -13.72 1.64
CA LEU A 115 26.42 -14.62 0.63
C LEU A 115 27.64 -14.05 -0.10
N ARG A 116 27.72 -12.73 -0.28
CA ARG A 116 28.81 -12.04 -1.00
C ARG A 116 29.11 -12.68 -2.38
N GLY A 117 28.06 -13.14 -3.06
CA GLY A 117 28.15 -13.82 -4.36
C GLY A 117 28.51 -15.32 -4.31
N GLN A 118 28.72 -15.89 -3.12
CA GLN A 118 28.95 -17.33 -2.94
C GLN A 118 27.62 -18.09 -2.83
N LYS A 119 27.67 -19.40 -3.12
CA LYS A 119 26.54 -20.28 -2.83
C LYS A 119 26.34 -20.44 -1.31
N PRO A 120 25.09 -20.59 -0.83
CA PRO A 120 24.83 -20.93 0.56
C PRO A 120 25.58 -22.20 0.99
N ASN A 121 26.18 -22.16 2.19
CA ASN A 121 26.91 -23.28 2.78
C ASN A 121 26.71 -23.28 4.31
N ALA A 122 27.30 -24.25 5.01
CA ALA A 122 27.14 -24.41 6.46
C ALA A 122 27.52 -23.15 7.26
N SER A 123 28.54 -22.39 6.83
CA SER A 123 28.92 -21.15 7.53
C SER A 123 27.91 -20.01 7.36
N HIS A 124 27.09 -20.03 6.31
CA HIS A 124 26.06 -19.02 6.07
C HIS A 124 24.73 -19.34 6.77
N PHE A 125 24.49 -20.61 7.14
CA PHE A 125 23.18 -21.11 7.52
C PHE A 125 22.51 -20.31 8.65
N ALA A 126 23.21 -20.10 9.77
CA ALA A 126 22.66 -19.38 10.92
C ALA A 126 22.31 -17.92 10.58
N ALA A 127 23.15 -17.24 9.79
CA ALA A 127 22.91 -15.86 9.39
C ALA A 127 21.71 -15.73 8.42
N LEU A 128 21.58 -16.67 7.48
CA LEU A 128 20.43 -16.72 6.56
C LEU A 128 19.13 -17.01 7.32
N GLN A 129 19.15 -17.95 8.27
CA GLN A 129 17.99 -18.24 9.12
C GLN A 129 17.57 -17.01 9.94
N GLN A 130 18.53 -16.24 10.45
CA GLN A 130 18.25 -15.00 11.17
C GLN A 130 17.63 -13.93 10.25
N ALA A 131 18.08 -13.84 8.99
CA ALA A 131 17.47 -12.93 8.01
C ALA A 131 16.00 -13.31 7.73
N ASP A 132 15.71 -14.61 7.55
CA ASP A 132 14.34 -15.10 7.37
C ASP A 132 13.45 -14.83 8.60
N ALA A 133 13.97 -15.07 9.82
CA ALA A 133 13.27 -14.78 11.06
C ALA A 133 12.96 -13.28 11.21
N THR A 134 13.91 -12.42 10.85
CA THR A 134 13.74 -10.96 10.87
C THR A 134 12.63 -10.52 9.91
N LEU A 135 12.63 -11.05 8.68
CA LEU A 135 11.55 -10.78 7.71
C LEU A 135 10.18 -11.17 8.26
N ARG A 136 10.06 -12.37 8.84
CA ARG A 136 8.78 -12.84 9.41
C ARG A 136 8.30 -11.95 10.56
N ASN A 137 9.21 -11.56 11.46
CA ASN A 137 8.88 -10.67 12.57
C ASN A 137 8.43 -9.28 12.09
N GLU A 138 9.12 -8.72 11.08
CA GLU A 138 8.70 -7.46 10.46
C GLU A 138 7.29 -7.57 9.86
N LEU A 139 7.01 -8.63 9.11
CA LEU A 139 5.69 -8.84 8.50
C LEU A 139 4.59 -9.03 9.54
N MET A 140 4.86 -9.73 10.65
CA MET A 140 3.90 -9.88 11.76
C MET A 140 3.60 -8.54 12.45
N ALA A 141 4.58 -7.65 12.55
CA ALA A 141 4.39 -6.32 13.12
C ALA A 141 3.59 -5.38 12.20
N MET A 142 3.60 -5.62 10.87
CA MET A 142 2.86 -4.83 9.87
C MET A 142 1.37 -5.13 9.85
N THR A 143 0.69 -4.80 10.95
CA THR A 143 -0.76 -4.88 11.07
C THR A 143 -1.48 -3.80 10.25
N ASP A 144 -2.75 -4.00 9.93
CA ASP A 144 -3.58 -2.97 9.30
C ASP A 144 -3.61 -1.66 10.10
N ALA A 145 -3.61 -1.75 11.45
CA ALA A 145 -3.54 -0.58 12.33
C ALA A 145 -2.19 0.15 12.20
N TYR A 146 -1.08 -0.56 12.04
CA TYR A 146 0.22 0.05 11.78
C TYR A 146 0.23 0.83 10.45
N VAL A 147 -0.36 0.25 9.40
CA VAL A 147 -0.48 0.90 8.08
C VAL A 147 -1.32 2.17 8.16
N ASP A 148 -2.50 2.09 8.79
CA ASP A 148 -3.43 3.23 8.95
C ASP A 148 -2.78 4.36 9.76
N ASN A 149 -2.18 4.04 10.91
CA ASN A 149 -1.49 5.01 11.74
C ASN A 149 -0.34 5.69 10.98
N THR A 150 0.41 4.94 10.16
CA THR A 150 1.50 5.51 9.34
C THR A 150 0.97 6.55 8.35
N LEU A 151 -0.14 6.26 7.65
CA LEU A 151 -0.75 7.18 6.69
C LEU A 151 -1.35 8.41 7.40
N ARG A 152 -2.13 8.18 8.46
CA ARG A 152 -2.78 9.24 9.25
C ARG A 152 -1.76 10.18 9.87
N ALA A 153 -0.68 9.64 10.45
CA ALA A 153 0.38 10.45 11.04
C ALA A 153 1.11 11.30 10.00
N ALA A 154 1.43 10.72 8.83
CA ALA A 154 2.07 11.44 7.74
C ALA A 154 1.21 12.59 7.20
N ASP A 155 -0.10 12.37 7.05
CA ASP A 155 -1.02 13.39 6.59
C ASP A 155 -1.25 14.50 7.63
N ALA A 156 -1.39 14.12 8.91
CA ALA A 156 -1.54 15.07 10.01
C ALA A 156 -0.29 15.95 10.17
N ALA A 157 0.91 15.38 10.03
CA ALA A 157 2.17 16.12 10.06
C ALA A 157 2.28 17.16 8.92
N GLN A 158 1.57 16.94 7.81
CA GLN A 158 1.49 17.88 6.68
C GLN A 158 0.31 18.86 6.79
N GLY A 159 -0.51 18.78 7.85
CA GLY A 159 -1.66 19.66 8.04
C GLY A 159 -2.80 19.42 7.03
N LYS A 160 -2.88 18.23 6.44
CA LYS A 160 -3.94 17.89 5.47
C LYS A 160 -5.33 17.84 6.13
N TRP A 161 -6.37 18.05 5.34
CA TRP A 161 -7.75 17.96 5.80
C TRP A 161 -8.24 16.51 5.85
N LEU A 162 -8.54 15.99 7.05
CA LEU A 162 -8.80 14.55 7.28
C LEU A 162 -10.21 14.23 7.79
N ASN A 163 -11.07 15.24 7.91
CA ASN A 163 -12.38 15.12 8.57
C ASN A 163 -13.30 14.07 7.95
N GLU A 164 -13.13 13.76 6.67
CA GLU A 164 -13.99 12.84 5.93
C GLU A 164 -13.27 11.61 5.40
N ASP A 165 -12.02 11.40 5.83
CA ASP A 165 -11.30 10.17 5.52
C ASP A 165 -11.95 8.98 6.22
N PRO A 166 -12.10 7.83 5.53
CA PRO A 166 -12.72 6.65 6.12
C PRO A 166 -11.92 6.14 7.32
N SER A 167 -12.63 5.60 8.31
CA SER A 167 -11.99 4.91 9.44
C SER A 167 -11.36 3.59 8.99
N LEU A 168 -10.40 3.07 9.75
CA LEU A 168 -9.82 1.75 9.47
C LEU A 168 -10.90 0.65 9.39
N ALA A 169 -11.90 0.68 10.28
CA ALA A 169 -13.00 -0.27 10.27
C ALA A 169 -13.80 -0.22 8.94
N GLN A 170 -14.06 0.99 8.42
CA GLN A 170 -14.72 1.17 7.13
C GLN A 170 -13.86 0.63 5.97
N ILE A 171 -12.56 0.92 5.98
CA ILE A 171 -11.61 0.39 4.99
C ILE A 171 -11.65 -1.15 5.01
N GLN A 172 -11.52 -1.76 6.18
CA GLN A 172 -11.54 -3.22 6.34
C GLN A 172 -12.86 -3.83 5.87
N GLN A 173 -14.00 -3.21 6.18
CA GLN A 173 -15.30 -3.66 5.71
C GLN A 173 -15.40 -3.64 4.17
N ILE A 174 -14.90 -2.58 3.52
CA ILE A 174 -14.88 -2.48 2.05
C ILE A 174 -13.95 -3.54 1.44
N LEU A 175 -12.81 -3.81 2.07
CA LEU A 175 -11.89 -4.85 1.60
C LEU A 175 -12.49 -6.26 1.71
N LEU A 176 -13.29 -6.51 2.75
CA LEU A 176 -14.00 -7.77 2.92
C LEU A 176 -15.13 -7.95 1.89
N SER A 177 -15.85 -6.89 1.54
CA SER A 177 -16.95 -6.97 0.57
C SER A 177 -16.51 -7.13 -0.89
N ARG A 178 -15.22 -6.88 -1.18
CA ARG A 178 -14.62 -7.03 -2.52
C ARG A 178 -13.96 -8.39 -2.76
N ARG A 179 -13.94 -9.27 -1.76
CA ARG A 179 -13.35 -10.62 -1.85
C ARG A 179 -14.34 -11.66 -2.32
#